data_AF-A0A392MCT8-F1
#
_entry.id   AF-A0A392MCT8-F1
#
_cell.length_a   1.000
_cell.length_b   1.000
_cell.length_c   1.000
_cell.angle_alpha   90.00
_cell.angle_beta   90.00
_cell.angle_gamma   90.00
#
_symmetry.space_group_name_H-M   'P 1'
#
loop_
_entity.id
_entity.type
_entity.pdbx_description
1 polymer ?
#
loop_
_entity_poly.entity_id
_entity_poly.type
_entity_poly.pdbx_seq_one_letter_code
_entity_poly.pdbx_strand_id
1 'polypeptide(L)'
;MTVVSRLSKLHPKDTDAPTDGVDDMTKLAYLHEPGVLYNLETRYKINEIYTYTGNILIAINPFQNLPHLYDASAMKRYKGEKVGNLSPHVFAIAEAAYRAMINEAKSNSILVSGESGAGKTETTKMLMLYLAYLGGHTASEGRTVEQQVLEVRRLSNSGLWLLLLLHVWLWLIPRPIVFTCMLALGQ
;
A
#
# COMPACT_ATOMS: atom_id res chain seq x y z
N MET A 1 3.20 -42.54 -0.44
CA MET A 1 3.63 -41.76 -1.61
C MET A 1 5.01 -41.20 -1.29
N THR A 2 6.07 -41.75 -1.88
CA THR A 2 7.45 -41.34 -1.58
C THR A 2 7.84 -40.22 -2.56
N VAL A 3 8.07 -39.01 -2.04
CA VAL A 3 8.54 -37.88 -2.84
C VAL A 3 10.07 -37.89 -2.83
N VAL A 4 10.70 -38.09 -3.99
CA VAL A 4 12.16 -38.02 -4.14
C VAL A 4 12.53 -36.65 -4.70
N SER A 5 13.26 -35.85 -3.93
CA SER A 5 13.77 -34.54 -4.34
C SER A 5 15.29 -34.46 -4.14
N ARG A 6 15.95 -33.60 -4.93
CA ARG A 6 17.37 -33.31 -4.73
C ARG A 6 17.52 -32.45 -3.48
N LEU A 7 18.49 -32.78 -2.62
CA LEU A 7 18.78 -32.04 -1.38
C LEU A 7 18.99 -30.53 -1.62
N SER A 8 19.55 -30.16 -2.77
CA SER A 8 19.76 -28.77 -3.19
C SER A 8 18.47 -27.97 -3.45
N LYS A 9 17.31 -28.64 -3.52
CA LYS A 9 15.99 -28.03 -3.72
C LYS A 9 15.16 -28.01 -2.43
N LEU A 10 15.72 -28.47 -1.31
CA LEU A 10 15.05 -28.39 -0.01
C LEU A 10 15.38 -27.04 0.63
N HIS A 11 14.33 -26.35 1.06
CA HIS A 11 14.43 -25.11 1.79
C HIS A 11 13.99 -25.33 3.24
N PRO A 12 14.69 -24.79 4.24
CA PRO A 12 14.33 -24.95 5.64
C PRO A 12 12.99 -24.28 5.92
N LYS A 13 12.08 -25.00 6.58
CA LYS A 13 10.80 -24.43 6.99
C LYS A 13 10.94 -23.78 8.36
N ASP A 14 10.38 -22.59 8.52
CA ASP A 14 10.22 -21.97 9.83
C ASP A 14 9.15 -22.75 10.64
N THR A 15 9.56 -23.37 11.74
CA THR A 15 8.66 -24.14 12.62
C THR A 15 7.95 -23.28 13.66
N ASP A 16 8.48 -22.09 13.91
CA ASP A 16 8.03 -21.20 14.98
C ASP A 16 7.12 -20.09 14.44
N ALA A 17 7.02 -19.96 13.11
CA ALA A 17 6.08 -19.07 12.45
C ALA A 17 4.61 -19.41 12.81
N PRO A 18 3.76 -18.40 13.07
CA PRO A 18 2.33 -18.60 13.32
C PRO A 18 1.64 -19.36 12.18
N THR A 19 0.59 -20.13 12.52
CA THR A 19 -0.21 -20.88 11.55
C THR A 19 -0.88 -20.01 10.51
N ASP A 20 -1.17 -18.75 10.86
CA ASP A 20 -1.88 -17.77 10.04
C ASP A 20 -0.90 -16.89 9.22
N GLY A 21 0.40 -17.18 9.32
CA GLY A 21 1.47 -16.38 8.72
C GLY A 21 1.89 -15.18 9.58
N VAL A 22 2.92 -14.47 9.11
CA VAL A 22 3.48 -13.28 9.75
C VAL A 22 3.07 -12.01 9.01
N ASP A 23 2.76 -10.98 9.79
CA ASP A 23 2.47 -9.63 9.28
C ASP A 23 3.68 -8.98 8.62
N ASP A 24 4.89 -9.30 9.09
CA ASP A 24 6.16 -8.79 8.55
C ASP A 24 7.11 -9.95 8.28
N MET A 25 7.43 -10.17 7.01
CA MET A 25 8.29 -11.28 6.58
C MET A 25 9.75 -11.11 6.97
N THR A 26 10.17 -9.92 7.43
CA THR A 26 11.52 -9.75 8.01
C THR A 26 11.69 -10.50 9.34
N LYS A 27 10.58 -10.96 9.94
CA LYS A 27 10.57 -11.78 11.16
C LYS A 27 10.76 -13.28 10.88
N LEU A 28 10.73 -13.71 9.62
CA LEU A 28 10.97 -15.12 9.26
C LEU A 28 12.45 -15.45 9.48
N ALA A 29 12.73 -16.62 10.06
CA ALA A 29 14.10 -17.10 10.26
C ALA A 29 14.82 -17.36 8.92
N TYR A 30 14.06 -17.74 7.89
CA TYR A 30 14.57 -18.04 6.56
C TYR A 30 13.79 -17.30 5.48
N LEU A 31 14.39 -16.25 4.91
CA LEU A 31 13.80 -15.47 3.82
C LEU A 31 14.20 -16.05 2.45
N HIS A 32 13.62 -17.18 2.08
CA HIS A 32 13.73 -17.77 0.74
C HIS A 32 12.40 -17.68 -0.02
N GLU A 33 12.47 -17.76 -1.36
CA GLU A 33 11.31 -17.64 -2.24
C GLU A 33 10.13 -18.57 -1.83
N PRO A 34 10.32 -19.87 -1.53
CA PRO A 34 9.22 -20.71 -1.06
C PRO A 34 8.56 -20.28 0.25
N GLY A 35 9.31 -19.66 1.16
CA GLY A 35 8.83 -19.25 2.49
C GLY A 35 8.01 -17.97 2.40
N VAL A 36 8.49 -17.03 1.57
CA VAL A 36 7.73 -15.83 1.19
C VAL A 36 6.41 -16.24 0.52
N LEU A 37 6.46 -17.13 -0.47
CA LEU A 37 5.26 -17.59 -1.17
C LEU A 37 4.28 -18.28 -0.22
N TYR A 38 4.78 -19.14 0.67
CA TYR A 38 3.95 -19.84 1.66
C TYR A 38 3.27 -18.86 2.63
N ASN A 39 3.97 -17.84 3.10
CA ASN A 39 3.41 -16.81 3.98
C ASN A 39 2.29 -16.03 3.28
N LEU A 40 2.56 -15.57 2.05
CA LEU A 40 1.60 -14.85 1.22
C LEU A 40 0.36 -15.69 0.93
N GLU A 41 0.52 -16.97 0.59
CA GLU A 41 -0.59 -17.90 0.35
C GLU A 41 -1.43 -18.11 1.62
N THR A 42 -0.78 -18.31 2.76
CA THR A 42 -1.45 -18.56 4.04
C THR A 42 -2.30 -17.36 4.46
N ARG A 43 -1.74 -16.15 4.39
CA ARG A 43 -2.45 -14.91 4.69
C ARG A 43 -3.59 -14.63 3.69
N TYR A 44 -3.36 -14.88 2.41
CA TYR A 44 -4.38 -14.74 1.39
C TYR A 44 -5.61 -15.62 1.67
N LYS A 45 -5.44 -16.85 2.14
CA LYS A 45 -6.53 -17.79 2.48
C LYS A 45 -7.45 -17.27 3.60
N ILE A 46 -6.96 -16.37 4.45
CA ILE A 46 -7.74 -15.75 5.53
C ILE A 46 -8.16 -14.30 5.20
N ASN A 47 -8.07 -13.90 3.92
CA ASN A 47 -8.36 -12.55 3.42
C ASN A 47 -7.42 -11.43 3.92
N GLU A 48 -6.25 -11.79 4.45
CA GLU A 48 -5.20 -10.83 4.79
C GLU A 48 -4.34 -10.54 3.57
N ILE A 49 -4.76 -9.55 2.77
CA ILE A 49 -4.15 -9.23 1.47
C ILE A 49 -2.87 -8.40 1.54
N TYR A 50 -2.58 -7.84 2.71
CA TYR A 50 -1.46 -6.95 2.95
C TYR A 50 -0.43 -7.63 3.84
N THR A 51 0.84 -7.52 3.47
CA THR A 51 1.97 -8.09 4.22
C THR A 51 3.18 -7.17 4.13
N TYR A 52 3.84 -6.89 5.25
CA TYR A 52 5.08 -6.12 5.26
C TYR A 52 6.29 -6.98 4.85
N THR A 53 7.25 -6.33 4.24
CA THR A 53 8.62 -6.79 4.11
C THR A 53 9.54 -5.60 4.41
N GLY A 54 9.74 -5.36 5.71
CA GLY A 54 10.41 -4.17 6.21
C GLY A 54 9.63 -2.90 5.84
N ASN A 55 10.26 -2.02 5.06
CA ASN A 55 9.65 -0.74 4.65
C ASN A 55 8.73 -0.87 3.41
N ILE A 56 8.63 -2.06 2.82
CA ILE A 56 7.81 -2.32 1.64
C ILE A 56 6.51 -3.00 2.08
N LEU A 57 5.39 -2.62 1.44
CA LEU A 57 4.10 -3.29 1.60
C LEU A 57 3.81 -4.13 0.36
N ILE A 58 3.62 -5.42 0.56
CA ILE A 58 3.11 -6.33 -0.47
C ILE A 58 1.59 -6.36 -0.38
N ALA A 59 0.93 -6.18 -1.51
CA ALA A 59 -0.51 -6.27 -1.66
C ALA A 59 -0.85 -7.35 -2.69
N ILE A 60 -1.69 -8.32 -2.32
CA ILE A 60 -2.21 -9.35 -3.22
C ILE A 60 -3.62 -8.98 -3.61
N ASN A 61 -3.94 -8.99 -4.91
CA ASN A 61 -5.29 -8.68 -5.37
C ASN A 61 -6.28 -9.78 -4.91
N PRO A 62 -7.29 -9.46 -4.07
CA PRO A 62 -8.27 -10.45 -3.63
C PRO A 62 -9.23 -10.90 -4.75
N PHE A 63 -9.31 -10.18 -5.87
CA PHE A 63 -10.32 -10.37 -6.93
C PHE A 63 -11.78 -10.32 -6.43
N GLN A 64 -11.98 -9.81 -5.22
CA GLN A 64 -13.27 -9.61 -4.56
C GLN A 64 -13.24 -8.31 -3.75
N ASN A 65 -14.42 -7.76 -3.46
CA ASN A 65 -14.51 -6.56 -2.63
C ASN A 65 -14.35 -6.92 -1.15
N LEU A 66 -13.40 -6.28 -0.47
CA LEU A 66 -13.18 -6.38 0.97
C LEU A 66 -13.49 -5.02 1.64
N PRO A 67 -14.79 -4.66 1.79
CA PRO A 67 -15.18 -3.31 2.23
C PRO A 67 -14.72 -2.97 3.65
N HIS A 68 -14.58 -3.96 4.51
CA HIS A 68 -14.14 -3.79 5.91
C HIS A 68 -12.69 -3.30 6.04
N LEU A 69 -11.87 -3.41 4.98
CA LEU A 69 -10.48 -2.91 4.99
C LEU A 69 -10.41 -1.39 4.77
N TYR A 70 -11.40 -0.80 4.11
CA TYR A 70 -11.33 0.58 3.63
C TYR A 70 -12.41 1.49 4.20
N ASP A 71 -13.06 1.08 5.28
CA ASP A 71 -14.08 1.89 5.93
C ASP A 71 -13.47 3.08 6.69
N ALA A 72 -14.33 4.04 7.06
CA ALA A 72 -13.89 5.20 7.84
C ALA A 72 -13.32 4.80 9.22
N SER A 73 -13.73 3.64 9.75
CA SER A 73 -13.23 3.12 11.03
C SER A 73 -11.76 2.69 10.92
N ALA A 74 -11.38 2.04 9.81
CA ALA A 74 -10.00 1.70 9.47
C ALA A 74 -9.16 2.96 9.30
N MET A 75 -9.65 3.96 8.54
CA MET A 75 -8.92 5.22 8.39
C MET A 75 -8.64 5.90 9.74
N LYS A 76 -9.65 5.93 10.62
CA LYS A 76 -9.50 6.47 11.98
C LYS A 76 -8.51 5.67 12.82
N ARG A 77 -8.48 4.34 12.67
CA ARG A 77 -7.58 3.43 13.41
C ARG A 77 -6.12 3.64 13.04
N TYR A 78 -5.82 3.85 11.75
CA TYR A 78 -4.44 4.04 11.29
C TYR A 78 -3.90 5.46 11.51
N LYS A 79 -4.79 6.44 11.75
CA LYS A 79 -4.39 7.84 11.95
C LYS A 79 -3.48 7.99 13.17
N GLY A 80 -2.31 8.59 12.99
CA GLY A 80 -1.31 8.82 14.03
C GLY A 80 -0.44 7.61 14.38
N GLU A 81 -0.72 6.43 13.84
CA GLU A 81 -0.01 5.21 14.20
C GLU A 81 1.34 5.06 13.52
N LYS A 82 2.23 4.25 14.11
CA LYS A 82 3.52 3.88 13.48
C LYS A 82 3.35 2.61 12.65
N VAL A 83 4.10 2.51 11.55
CA VAL A 83 4.20 1.27 10.77
C VAL A 83 4.63 0.14 11.69
N GLY A 84 3.93 -0.99 11.63
CA GLY A 84 4.19 -2.16 12.48
C GLY A 84 3.48 -2.16 13.84
N ASN A 85 2.87 -1.05 14.28
CA ASN A 85 2.01 -1.06 15.48
C ASN A 85 0.68 -1.78 15.23
N LEU A 86 0.17 -1.64 14.01
CA LEU A 86 -1.06 -2.26 13.53
C LEU A 86 -0.74 -3.25 12.42
N SER A 87 -1.73 -4.08 12.07
CA SER A 87 -1.66 -5.01 10.95
C SER A 87 -1.26 -4.32 9.65
N PRO A 88 -0.67 -5.05 8.68
CA PRO A 88 -0.22 -4.46 7.44
C PRO A 88 -1.36 -3.82 6.66
N HIS A 89 -1.16 -2.57 6.25
CA HIS A 89 -2.19 -1.86 5.51
C HIS A 89 -1.64 -0.70 4.68
N VAL A 90 -2.33 -0.39 3.58
CA VAL A 90 -2.00 0.74 2.70
C VAL A 90 -2.08 2.08 3.42
N PHE A 91 -3.02 2.21 4.37
CA PHE A 91 -3.17 3.43 5.19
C PHE A 91 -1.98 3.65 6.13
N ALA A 92 -1.34 2.60 6.64
CA ALA A 92 -0.14 2.75 7.46
C ALA A 92 1.04 3.34 6.66
N ILE A 93 1.18 2.96 5.38
CA ILE A 93 2.19 3.54 4.48
C ILE A 93 1.88 5.01 4.19
N ALA A 94 0.62 5.34 3.92
CA ALA A 94 0.19 6.72 3.72
C ALA A 94 0.39 7.59 4.96
N GLU A 95 0.04 7.10 6.16
CA GLU A 95 0.25 7.80 7.44
C GLU A 95 1.75 8.06 7.67
N ALA A 96 2.59 7.05 7.43
CA ALA A 96 4.04 7.20 7.57
C ALA A 96 4.61 8.26 6.63
N ALA A 97 4.20 8.24 5.35
CA ALA A 97 4.62 9.22 4.37
C ALA A 97 4.14 10.64 4.70
N TYR A 98 2.88 10.77 5.13
CA TYR A 98 2.28 12.04 5.55
C TYR A 98 3.00 12.63 6.78
N ARG A 99 3.23 11.79 7.81
CA ARG A 99 3.93 12.20 9.02
C ARG A 99 5.37 12.59 8.75
N ALA A 100 6.09 11.83 7.92
CA ALA A 100 7.45 12.17 7.53
C ALA A 100 7.48 13.50 6.75
N MET A 101 6.49 13.77 5.89
CA MET A 101 6.39 15.03 5.17
C MET A 101 6.18 16.23 6.12
N ILE A 102 5.30 16.10 7.11
CA ILE A 102 4.99 17.17 8.05
C ILE A 102 6.09 17.39 9.08
N ASN A 103 6.64 16.30 9.64
CA ASN A 103 7.59 16.40 10.75
C ASN A 103 9.01 16.67 10.27
N GLU A 104 9.41 16.11 9.12
CA GLU A 104 10.80 16.24 8.62
C GLU A 104 10.93 17.33 7.55
N ALA A 105 9.82 17.93 7.10
CA ALA A 105 9.78 18.90 6.00
C ALA A 105 10.49 18.44 4.72
N LYS A 106 10.53 17.11 4.49
CA LYS A 106 11.15 16.48 3.32
C LYS A 106 10.09 15.99 2.35
N SER A 107 10.40 16.11 1.06
CA SER A 107 9.58 15.51 0.01
C SER A 107 9.68 13.99 0.07
N ASN A 108 8.52 13.32 0.09
CA ASN A 108 8.41 11.87 0.08
C ASN A 108 7.67 11.40 -1.16
N SER A 109 7.93 10.17 -1.58
CA SER A 109 7.22 9.51 -2.66
C SER A 109 6.78 8.12 -2.24
N ILE A 110 5.62 7.70 -2.75
CA ILE A 110 5.13 6.33 -2.62
C ILE A 110 5.09 5.73 -4.03
N LEU A 111 5.86 4.67 -4.26
CA LEU A 111 5.87 3.94 -5.52
C LEU A 111 4.91 2.74 -5.42
N VAL A 112 3.95 2.66 -6.34
CA VAL A 112 3.04 1.52 -6.47
C VAL A 112 3.42 0.74 -7.74
N SER A 113 4.09 -0.39 -7.57
CA SER A 113 4.56 -1.26 -8.65
C SER A 113 3.80 -2.59 -8.70
N GLY A 114 3.79 -3.23 -9.86
CA GLY A 114 3.15 -4.53 -10.08
C GLY A 114 2.77 -4.74 -11.55
N GLU A 115 2.47 -5.98 -11.90
CA GLU A 115 2.04 -6.35 -13.25
C GLU A 115 0.68 -5.75 -13.64
N SER A 116 0.30 -5.88 -14.92
CA SER A 116 -1.03 -5.49 -15.38
C SER A 116 -2.10 -6.29 -14.62
N GLY A 117 -3.10 -5.62 -14.05
CA GLY A 117 -4.14 -6.27 -13.24
C GLY A 117 -3.80 -6.54 -11.77
N ALA A 118 -2.59 -6.20 -11.30
CA ALA A 118 -2.17 -6.41 -9.91
C ALA A 118 -2.92 -5.54 -8.87
N GLY A 119 -3.78 -4.60 -9.29
CA GLY A 119 -4.52 -3.72 -8.38
C GLY A 119 -3.83 -2.40 -8.04
N LYS A 120 -2.82 -1.98 -8.83
CA LYS A 120 -2.11 -0.69 -8.65
C LYS A 120 -3.07 0.50 -8.57
N THR A 121 -4.00 0.62 -9.52
CA THR A 121 -4.95 1.74 -9.59
C THR A 121 -5.85 1.81 -8.36
N GLU A 122 -6.37 0.68 -7.89
CA GLU A 122 -7.21 0.64 -6.69
C GLU A 122 -6.39 0.95 -5.42
N THR A 123 -5.16 0.45 -5.34
CA THR A 123 -4.24 0.78 -4.22
C THR A 123 -3.93 2.27 -4.18
N THR A 124 -3.62 2.89 -5.32
CA THR A 124 -3.39 4.34 -5.44
C THR A 124 -4.62 5.13 -5.03
N LYS A 125 -5.82 4.69 -5.42
CA LYS A 125 -7.08 5.30 -5.00
C LYS A 125 -7.24 5.29 -3.47
N MET A 126 -6.91 4.17 -2.81
CA MET A 126 -6.97 4.06 -1.34
C MET A 126 -5.95 4.98 -0.66
N LEU A 127 -4.72 5.09 -1.20
CA LEU A 127 -3.72 6.05 -0.72
C LEU A 127 -4.24 7.49 -0.78
N MET A 128 -4.80 7.89 -1.94
CA MET A 128 -5.34 9.24 -2.13
C MET A 128 -6.51 9.53 -1.19
N LEU A 129 -7.42 8.58 -1.02
CA LEU A 129 -8.54 8.66 -0.08
C LEU A 129 -8.07 8.94 1.34
N TYR A 130 -7.05 8.21 1.79
CA TYR A 130 -6.51 8.37 3.13
C TYR A 130 -5.80 9.71 3.31
N LEU A 131 -5.00 10.13 2.33
CA LEU A 131 -4.33 11.44 2.37
C LEU A 131 -5.35 12.60 2.37
N ALA A 132 -6.43 12.50 1.62
CA ALA A 132 -7.53 13.47 1.65
C ALA A 132 -8.21 13.51 3.03
N TYR A 133 -8.42 12.34 3.65
CA TYR A 133 -8.93 12.23 5.02
C TYR A 133 -8.02 12.92 6.05
N LEU A 134 -6.69 12.78 5.93
CA LEU A 134 -5.73 13.45 6.81
C LEU A 134 -5.62 14.96 6.54
N GLY A 135 -5.71 15.37 5.27
CA GLY A 135 -5.62 16.76 4.82
C GLY A 135 -6.83 17.64 5.17
N GLY A 136 -7.81 17.12 5.91
CA GLY A 136 -8.83 17.93 6.58
C GLY A 136 -9.86 18.64 5.70
N HIS A 137 -9.99 18.30 4.41
CA HIS A 137 -11.04 18.84 3.55
C HIS A 137 -12.39 18.13 3.74
N THR A 138 -12.80 17.93 4.99
CA THR A 138 -14.18 17.66 5.33
C THR A 138 -14.89 18.98 5.59
N ALA A 139 -15.71 19.41 4.62
CA ALA A 139 -16.90 20.26 4.82
C ALA A 139 -16.81 21.81 4.74
N SER A 140 -15.87 22.44 4.01
CA SER A 140 -15.99 23.88 3.68
C SER A 140 -16.32 24.22 2.23
N GLU A 141 -16.22 23.29 1.27
CA GLU A 141 -16.45 23.60 -0.16
C GLU A 141 -17.32 22.57 -0.91
N GLY A 142 -18.26 21.90 -0.24
CA GLY A 142 -19.32 21.13 -0.91
C GLY A 142 -18.87 19.92 -1.76
N ARG A 143 -17.57 19.59 -1.80
CA ARG A 143 -17.05 18.40 -2.49
C ARG A 143 -16.90 17.25 -1.50
N THR A 144 -17.73 16.23 -1.63
CA THR A 144 -17.66 15.05 -0.77
C THR A 144 -16.50 14.13 -1.20
N VAL A 145 -16.03 13.27 -0.28
CA VAL A 145 -14.94 12.30 -0.53
C VAL A 145 -15.27 11.42 -1.75
N GLU A 146 -16.55 11.14 -1.99
CA GLU A 146 -17.06 10.40 -3.14
C GLU A 146 -16.87 11.15 -4.46
N GLN A 147 -16.98 12.48 -4.48
CA GLN A 147 -16.73 13.31 -5.68
C GLN A 147 -15.24 13.35 -6.03
N GLN A 148 -14.35 13.43 -5.04
CA GLN A 148 -12.91 13.35 -5.26
C GLN A 148 -12.51 11.98 -5.81
N VAL A 149 -13.13 10.90 -5.32
CA VAL A 149 -12.95 9.54 -5.86
C VAL A 149 -13.46 9.39 -7.29
N LEU A 150 -14.62 9.98 -7.60
CA LEU A 150 -15.19 9.96 -8.96
C LEU A 150 -14.31 10.73 -9.94
N GLU A 151 -13.69 11.82 -9.50
CA GLU A 151 -12.75 12.59 -10.30
C GLU A 151 -11.47 11.78 -10.58
N VAL A 152 -10.90 11.11 -9.56
CA VAL A 152 -9.78 10.17 -9.73
C VAL A 152 -10.13 9.03 -10.70
N ARG A 153 -11.33 8.44 -10.61
CA ARG A 153 -11.79 7.37 -11.52
C ARG A 153 -11.96 7.84 -12.97
N ARG A 154 -12.50 9.05 -13.18
CA ARG A 154 -12.67 9.66 -14.52
C ARG A 154 -11.32 9.99 -15.18
N LEU A 155 -10.32 10.32 -14.38
CA LEU A 155 -8.98 10.67 -14.85
C LEU A 155 -8.13 9.43 -15.12
N SER A 156 -8.46 8.30 -14.48
CA SER A 156 -7.95 6.94 -14.78
C SER A 156 -7.86 6.61 -16.25
N ASN A 157 -8.93 6.89 -16.98
CA ASN A 157 -9.11 6.40 -18.34
C ASN A 157 -8.77 7.44 -19.43
N SER A 158 -8.32 8.65 -19.06
CA SER A 158 -8.22 9.77 -20.01
C SER A 158 -6.82 10.36 -20.20
N GLY A 159 -5.77 9.82 -19.57
CA GLY A 159 -4.40 10.33 -19.71
C GLY A 159 -4.17 11.74 -19.11
N LEU A 160 -5.22 12.35 -18.54
CA LEU A 160 -5.22 13.67 -17.90
C LEU A 160 -4.72 13.64 -16.43
N TRP A 161 -4.28 12.47 -15.93
CA TRP A 161 -3.74 12.29 -14.57
C TRP A 161 -2.67 13.31 -14.18
N LEU A 162 -1.79 13.65 -15.12
CA LEU A 162 -0.66 14.55 -14.85
C LEU A 162 -1.12 15.97 -14.53
N LEU A 163 -2.19 16.44 -15.20
CA LEU A 163 -2.67 17.82 -15.09
C LEU A 163 -3.48 18.06 -13.82
N LEU A 164 -4.21 17.05 -13.33
CA LEU A 164 -4.97 17.19 -12.08
C LEU A 164 -4.10 16.94 -10.84
N LEU A 165 -3.05 16.11 -10.94
CA LEU A 165 -2.00 16.07 -9.91
C LEU A 165 -1.44 17.48 -9.68
N LEU A 166 -1.15 18.24 -10.74
CA LEU A 166 -0.70 19.63 -10.64
C LEU A 166 -1.73 20.58 -10.01
N HIS A 167 -3.01 20.51 -10.40
CA HIS A 167 -4.04 21.45 -9.89
C HIS A 167 -4.50 21.17 -8.46
N VAL A 168 -4.67 19.89 -8.08
CA VAL A 168 -5.05 19.50 -6.72
C VAL A 168 -3.87 19.67 -5.77
N TRP A 169 -2.63 19.46 -6.23
CA TRP A 169 -1.44 19.70 -5.40
C TRP A 169 -1.09 21.17 -5.20
N LEU A 170 -1.29 22.03 -6.20
CA LEU A 170 -1.01 23.47 -6.06
C LEU A 170 -1.83 24.14 -4.94
N TRP A 171 -2.99 23.56 -4.61
CA TRP A 171 -3.91 24.09 -3.61
C TRP A 171 -3.85 23.38 -2.24
N LEU A 172 -3.40 22.13 -2.17
CA LEU A 172 -3.40 21.35 -0.92
C LEU A 172 -2.12 21.49 -0.09
N ILE A 173 -1.01 22.01 -0.62
CA ILE A 173 0.28 22.07 0.09
C ILE A 173 0.96 23.42 -0.14
N PRO A 174 1.26 24.22 0.91
CA PRO A 174 1.77 25.59 0.77
C PRO A 174 3.21 25.72 0.26
N ARG A 175 3.84 24.67 -0.30
CA ARG A 175 5.18 24.73 -0.89
C ARG A 175 5.35 23.74 -2.06
N PRO A 176 6.12 24.12 -3.10
CA PRO A 176 6.26 23.31 -4.31
C PRO A 176 7.00 22.02 -3.96
N ILE A 177 6.32 20.89 -4.16
CA ILE A 177 6.95 19.59 -4.13
C ILE A 177 7.44 19.30 -5.54
N VAL A 178 8.75 19.09 -5.64
CA VAL A 178 9.40 18.70 -6.90
C VAL A 178 9.05 17.23 -7.17
N PHE A 179 8.07 17.00 -8.05
CA PHE A 179 7.95 15.72 -8.75
C PHE A 179 9.06 15.67 -9.80
N THR A 180 10.26 15.20 -9.43
CA THR A 180 11.18 14.71 -10.44
C THR A 180 10.68 13.33 -10.86
N CYS A 181 9.88 13.34 -11.93
CA CYS A 181 9.76 12.19 -12.81
C CYS A 181 11.15 11.91 -13.36
N MET A 182 11.77 10.80 -12.95
CA MET A 182 12.97 10.31 -13.60
C MET A 182 12.78 8.83 -13.92
N LEU A 183 12.66 8.57 -15.23
CA LEU A 183 13.11 7.32 -15.82
C LEU A 183 14.51 7.02 -15.28
N ALA A 184 14.69 5.85 -14.70
CA ALA A 184 15.95 5.15 -14.85
C ALA A 184 15.78 4.20 -16.03
N LEU A 185 16.16 4.69 -17.21
CA LEU A 185 16.75 3.81 -18.22
C LEU A 185 18.03 3.23 -17.62
N GLY A 186 18.22 1.92 -17.79
CA GLY A 186 19.47 1.22 -17.51
C GLY A 186 19.29 -0.22 -17.93
N GLN A 187 19.39 -0.44 -19.26
CA GLN A 187 20.44 -1.24 -19.90
C GLN A 187 20.16 -2.75 -19.85
#